data_AF-A0A2T0N4A6-F1
#
_entry.id   AF-A0A2T0N4A6-F1
#
_cell.length_a   1.000
_cell.length_b   1.000
_cell.length_c   1.000
_cell.angle_alpha   90.00
_cell.angle_beta   90.00
_cell.angle_gamma   90.00
#
_symmetry.space_group_name_H-M   'P 1'
#
loop_
_entity.id
_entity.type
_entity.pdbx_description
1 polymer ?
#
loop_
_entity_poly.entity_id
_entity_poly.type
_entity_poly.pdbx_seq_one_letter_code
_entity_poly.pdbx_strand_id
1 'polypeptide(L)'
;MPRLGRLVDRCDDGRMAAAIRHADLVAELRTVRERGLLRLRRTPLPALTAAVEALGPPIDAELVPSSIASLLDQVVNGMEDGTLATACAYTFGVIAGTRDWPAQSRRRRAAEVYAVSPERFRKHHERMIIEYVAEEILRLGDARTHLSPAEGLPLGAHRRLLLGQPGHERHVTVCRMPVQALRDMDILVSSENVYLEMSKIFKSSLSASLRAAAARRNDAGELIDDVLQRELRLWSREHGREGLAVAPGTVVPTSPGELARIGVRRIYHAATAIPRTQTNDYDVEPTGVVRAVGNAFQLAGQERDRYAPSLRSICFPLFGAGRGGLDPETSFAYLWAGLEPQLSDTWEVYLLTRSTRGCVAVLRSLSDLGARPT
;
A
#
# COMPACT_ATOMS: atom_id res chain seq x y z
N MET A 1 -37.99 6.28 -53.11
CA MET A 1 -36.95 5.27 -53.43
C MET A 1 -35.64 5.66 -52.76
N PRO A 2 -35.42 5.30 -51.47
CA PRO A 2 -34.16 5.54 -50.78
C PRO A 2 -33.32 4.26 -50.71
N ARG A 3 -32.01 4.37 -50.96
CA ARG A 3 -30.98 3.41 -50.52
C ARG A 3 -29.89 4.22 -49.82
N LEU A 4 -29.93 4.25 -48.49
CA LEU A 4 -28.83 4.65 -47.64
C LEU A 4 -28.37 3.39 -46.90
N GLY A 5 -27.11 3.03 -47.13
CA GLY A 5 -26.47 1.83 -46.60
C GLY A 5 -26.39 1.87 -45.08
N ARG A 6 -26.79 0.76 -44.46
CA ARG A 6 -26.55 0.47 -43.04
C ARG A 6 -25.06 0.43 -42.79
N LEU A 7 -24.60 1.33 -41.92
CA LEU A 7 -23.31 1.17 -41.25
C LEU A 7 -23.39 -0.07 -40.35
N VAL A 8 -22.29 -0.80 -40.38
CA VAL A 8 -22.02 -2.09 -39.77
C VAL A 8 -22.31 -2.10 -38.27
N ASP A 9 -23.16 -3.04 -37.85
CA ASP A 9 -23.26 -3.55 -36.47
C ASP A 9 -21.85 -3.92 -36.00
N ARG A 10 -21.30 -3.16 -35.05
CA ARG A 10 -20.16 -3.65 -34.28
C ARG A 10 -20.71 -4.70 -33.33
N CYS A 11 -20.32 -5.95 -33.57
CA CYS A 11 -20.46 -7.03 -32.61
C CYS A 11 -19.95 -6.57 -31.25
N ASP A 12 -20.90 -6.36 -30.34
CA ASP A 12 -20.71 -6.28 -28.92
C ASP A 12 -20.35 -7.70 -28.48
N ASP A 13 -19.06 -8.07 -28.54
CA ASP A 13 -18.55 -9.32 -27.99
C ASP A 13 -18.63 -9.23 -26.47
N GLY A 14 -19.84 -9.49 -25.97
CA GLY A 14 -20.16 -9.70 -24.58
C GLY A 14 -19.40 -10.89 -24.02
N ARG A 15 -18.15 -10.67 -23.61
CA ARG A 15 -17.60 -11.38 -22.46
C ARG A 15 -18.26 -10.80 -21.21
N MET A 16 -19.50 -11.22 -20.95
CA MET A 16 -19.95 -11.29 -19.57
C MET A 16 -18.91 -12.14 -18.84
N ALA A 17 -18.11 -11.53 -17.97
CA ALA A 17 -17.23 -12.27 -17.07
C ALA A 17 -18.13 -13.23 -16.29
N ALA A 18 -18.09 -14.52 -16.63
CA ALA A 18 -18.85 -15.53 -15.91
C ALA A 18 -18.40 -15.47 -14.45
N ALA A 19 -19.36 -15.27 -13.54
CA ALA A 19 -19.07 -15.18 -12.11
C ALA A 19 -18.27 -16.42 -11.68
N ILE A 20 -17.09 -16.19 -11.09
CA ILE A 20 -16.20 -17.26 -10.64
C ILE A 20 -16.92 -18.03 -9.53
N ARG A 21 -17.18 -19.32 -9.75
CA ARG A 21 -17.89 -20.14 -8.75
C ARG A 21 -16.88 -20.78 -7.80
N HIS A 22 -17.22 -20.79 -6.51
CA HIS A 22 -16.42 -21.44 -5.45
C HIS A 22 -16.04 -22.89 -5.81
N ALA A 23 -17.00 -23.67 -6.31
CA ALA A 23 -16.77 -25.06 -6.68
C ALA A 23 -15.71 -25.24 -7.79
N ASP A 24 -15.63 -24.31 -8.74
CA ASP A 24 -14.64 -24.34 -9.82
C ASP A 24 -13.24 -24.04 -9.27
N LEU A 25 -13.12 -23.05 -8.38
CA LEU A 25 -11.87 -22.75 -7.67
C LEU A 25 -11.40 -23.93 -6.83
N VAL A 26 -12.29 -24.59 -6.09
CA VAL A 26 -11.95 -25.78 -5.29
C VAL A 26 -11.38 -26.91 -6.18
N ALA A 27 -11.99 -27.16 -7.35
CA ALA A 27 -11.52 -28.18 -8.28
C ALA A 27 -10.13 -27.85 -8.86
N GLU A 28 -9.90 -26.59 -9.22
CA GLU A 28 -8.63 -26.13 -9.75
C GLU A 28 -7.52 -26.09 -8.70
N LEU A 29 -7.84 -25.67 -7.46
CA LEU A 29 -6.90 -25.69 -6.34
C LEU A 29 -6.48 -27.13 -5.98
N ARG A 30 -7.37 -28.12 -6.09
CA ARG A 30 -6.97 -29.55 -5.98
C ARG A 30 -5.94 -29.91 -7.05
N THR A 31 -6.16 -29.46 -8.27
CA THR A 31 -5.23 -29.69 -9.39
C THR A 31 -3.87 -29.04 -9.12
N VAL A 32 -3.85 -27.80 -8.62
CA VAL A 32 -2.62 -27.10 -8.22
C VAL A 32 -1.91 -27.86 -7.09
N ARG A 33 -2.65 -28.28 -6.06
CA ARG A 33 -2.12 -29.05 -4.93
C ARG A 33 -1.48 -30.36 -5.36
N GLU A 34 -2.04 -31.05 -6.34
CA GLU A 34 -1.53 -32.32 -6.87
C GLU A 34 -0.32 -32.13 -7.80
N ARG A 35 -0.39 -31.19 -8.75
CA ARG A 35 0.65 -31.00 -9.76
C ARG A 35 1.83 -30.16 -9.26
N GLY A 36 1.59 -29.24 -8.34
CA GLY A 36 2.55 -28.23 -7.88
C GLY A 36 2.75 -27.08 -8.87
N LEU A 37 3.27 -25.96 -8.36
CA LEU A 37 3.35 -24.68 -9.09
C LEU A 37 4.21 -24.74 -10.37
N LEU A 38 5.28 -25.55 -10.37
CA LEU A 38 6.18 -25.65 -11.53
C LEU A 38 5.54 -26.36 -12.74
N ARG A 39 4.49 -27.15 -12.53
CA ARG A 39 3.85 -27.98 -13.57
C ARG A 39 2.53 -27.41 -14.10
N LEU A 40 2.21 -26.16 -13.77
CA LEU A 40 0.93 -25.53 -14.15
C LEU A 40 0.88 -25.07 -15.61
N ARG A 41 2.03 -24.84 -16.28
CA ARG A 41 2.11 -24.28 -17.65
C ARG A 41 1.26 -25.00 -18.71
N ARG A 42 0.92 -26.27 -18.52
CA ARG A 42 0.12 -27.09 -19.45
C ARG A 42 -1.22 -27.52 -18.88
N THR A 43 -1.67 -26.88 -17.81
CA THR A 43 -2.91 -27.22 -17.11
C THR A 43 -3.90 -26.07 -17.27
N PRO A 44 -5.07 -26.27 -17.89
CA PRO A 44 -6.09 -25.24 -17.94
C PRO A 44 -6.64 -25.01 -16.53
N LEU A 45 -6.59 -23.76 -16.08
CA LEU A 45 -7.12 -23.31 -14.79
C LEU A 45 -7.96 -22.04 -15.01
N PRO A 46 -9.08 -22.13 -15.77
CA PRO A 46 -9.86 -20.96 -16.17
C PRO A 46 -10.42 -20.15 -14.99
N ALA A 47 -10.85 -20.79 -13.89
CA ALA A 47 -11.39 -20.08 -12.73
C ALA A 47 -10.30 -19.30 -11.98
N LEU A 48 -9.12 -19.90 -11.77
CA LEU A 48 -7.97 -19.22 -11.18
C LEU A 48 -7.40 -18.15 -12.11
N THR A 49 -7.43 -18.37 -13.42
CA THR A 49 -7.01 -17.36 -14.42
C THR A 49 -7.95 -16.16 -14.36
N ALA A 50 -9.27 -16.40 -14.38
CA ALA A 50 -10.27 -15.35 -14.22
C ALA A 50 -10.13 -14.62 -12.88
N ALA A 51 -9.79 -15.33 -11.78
CA ALA A 51 -9.53 -14.70 -10.49
C ALA A 51 -8.30 -13.79 -10.53
N VAL A 52 -7.20 -14.23 -11.15
CA VAL A 52 -6.01 -13.38 -11.32
C VAL A 52 -6.32 -12.16 -12.18
N GLU A 53 -7.06 -12.33 -13.28
CA GLU A 53 -7.49 -11.23 -14.16
C GLU A 53 -8.42 -10.25 -13.42
N ALA A 54 -9.34 -10.72 -12.59
CA ALA A 54 -10.18 -9.85 -11.76
C ALA A 54 -9.37 -9.06 -10.71
N LEU A 55 -8.20 -9.56 -10.34
CA LEU A 55 -7.29 -9.00 -9.34
C LEU A 55 -6.15 -8.16 -9.95
N GLY A 56 -6.10 -7.94 -11.27
CA GLY A 56 -4.98 -7.24 -11.92
C GLY A 56 -5.26 -6.78 -13.36
N PRO A 57 -4.29 -6.16 -14.05
CA PRO A 57 -4.42 -5.94 -15.49
C PRO A 57 -4.42 -7.30 -16.23
N PRO A 58 -4.93 -7.34 -17.48
CA PRO A 58 -4.82 -8.52 -18.33
C PRO A 58 -3.39 -9.02 -18.36
N ILE A 59 -3.19 -10.28 -17.99
CA ILE A 59 -1.88 -10.91 -17.94
C ILE A 59 -1.59 -11.58 -19.27
N ASP A 60 -0.34 -11.52 -19.70
CA ASP A 60 0.14 -12.37 -20.79
C ASP A 60 -0.11 -13.85 -20.43
N ALA A 61 -0.60 -14.63 -21.38
CA ALA A 61 -0.84 -16.06 -21.23
C ALA A 61 0.41 -16.80 -20.72
N GLU A 62 1.62 -16.34 -21.06
CA GLU A 62 2.87 -16.93 -20.59
C GLU A 62 3.16 -16.68 -19.10
N LEU A 63 2.59 -15.61 -18.52
CA LEU A 63 2.78 -15.22 -17.12
C LEU A 63 1.73 -15.80 -16.17
N VAL A 64 0.62 -16.34 -16.69
CA VAL A 64 -0.49 -16.91 -15.91
C VAL A 64 -0.02 -17.82 -14.77
N PRO A 65 0.90 -18.80 -14.97
CA PRO A 65 1.33 -19.68 -13.89
C PRO A 65 2.04 -18.96 -12.74
N SER A 66 2.86 -17.95 -13.06
CA SER A 66 3.54 -17.12 -12.07
C SER A 66 2.55 -16.23 -11.32
N SER A 67 1.53 -15.74 -12.01
CA SER A 67 0.48 -14.92 -11.41
C SER A 67 -0.45 -15.72 -10.49
N ILE A 68 -0.75 -16.99 -10.82
CA ILE A 68 -1.46 -17.91 -9.92
C ILE A 68 -0.63 -18.19 -8.66
N ALA A 69 0.69 -18.37 -8.79
CA ALA A 69 1.57 -18.54 -7.63
C ALA A 69 1.58 -17.28 -6.74
N SER A 70 1.64 -16.09 -7.34
CA SER A 70 1.57 -14.81 -6.62
C SER A 70 0.20 -14.60 -5.95
N LEU A 71 -0.90 -15.01 -6.57
CA LEU A 71 -2.23 -14.96 -5.98
C LEU A 71 -2.31 -15.84 -4.72
N LEU A 72 -1.81 -17.07 -4.80
CA LEU A 72 -1.79 -17.97 -3.64
C LEU A 72 -0.89 -17.45 -2.53
N ASP A 73 0.25 -16.86 -2.87
CA ASP A 73 1.14 -16.20 -1.92
C ASP A 73 0.45 -15.01 -1.24
N GLN A 74 -0.27 -14.18 -2.00
CA GLN A 74 -1.06 -13.08 -1.48
C GLN A 74 -2.17 -13.54 -0.51
N VAL A 75 -2.91 -14.59 -0.87
CA VAL A 75 -3.97 -15.18 -0.03
C VAL A 75 -3.39 -15.68 1.29
N VAL A 76 -2.30 -16.47 1.22
CA VAL A 76 -1.63 -17.03 2.41
C VAL A 76 -1.12 -15.94 3.33
N ASN A 77 -0.49 -14.88 2.78
CA ASN A 77 0.04 -13.78 3.57
C ASN A 77 -1.05 -12.89 4.20
N GLY A 78 -2.29 -12.96 3.70
CA GLY A 78 -3.44 -12.24 4.26
C GLY A 78 -4.18 -12.98 5.38
N MET A 79 -3.81 -14.23 5.68
CA MET A 79 -4.48 -15.02 6.73
C MET A 79 -4.01 -14.60 8.13
N GLU A 80 -4.95 -14.41 9.05
CA GLU A 80 -4.67 -14.04 10.44
C GLU A 80 -4.19 -15.23 11.30
N ASP A 81 -4.64 -16.45 10.99
CA ASP A 81 -4.25 -17.67 11.71
C ASP A 81 -2.92 -18.20 11.17
N GLY A 82 -1.84 -18.02 11.95
CA GLY A 82 -0.50 -18.48 11.59
C GLY A 82 -0.37 -20.00 11.39
N THR A 83 -1.19 -20.82 12.03
CA THR A 83 -1.16 -22.29 11.86
C THR A 83 -1.80 -22.68 10.53
N LEU A 84 -2.98 -22.13 10.25
CA LEU A 84 -3.68 -22.33 8.97
C LEU A 84 -2.87 -21.77 7.79
N ALA A 85 -2.35 -20.55 7.93
CA ALA A 85 -1.50 -19.89 6.93
C ALA A 85 -0.28 -20.76 6.62
N THR A 86 0.43 -21.23 7.64
CA THR A 86 1.62 -22.07 7.47
C THR A 86 1.29 -23.40 6.80
N ALA A 87 0.21 -24.07 7.22
CA ALA A 87 -0.21 -25.33 6.62
C ALA A 87 -0.66 -25.15 5.16
N CYS A 88 -1.36 -24.05 4.85
CA CYS A 88 -1.74 -23.67 3.49
C CYS A 88 -0.50 -23.40 2.63
N ALA A 89 0.46 -22.67 3.17
CA ALA A 89 1.69 -22.32 2.49
C ALA A 89 2.50 -23.55 2.05
N TYR A 90 2.63 -24.54 2.95
CA TYR A 90 3.23 -25.84 2.62
C TYR A 90 2.38 -26.65 1.66
N THR A 91 1.05 -26.63 1.77
CA THR A 91 0.14 -27.41 0.90
C THR A 91 0.32 -27.03 -0.57
N PHE A 92 0.37 -25.73 -0.86
CA PHE A 92 0.52 -25.20 -2.22
C PHE A 92 1.98 -24.97 -2.65
N GLY A 93 2.93 -25.06 -1.71
CA GLY A 93 4.36 -24.91 -2.01
C GLY A 93 4.76 -23.47 -2.33
N VAL A 94 4.09 -22.49 -1.71
CA VAL A 94 4.43 -21.06 -1.89
C VAL A 94 5.63 -20.64 -1.06
N ILE A 95 5.95 -21.39 0.01
CA ILE A 95 7.15 -21.18 0.82
C ILE A 95 8.40 -21.33 -0.04
N ALA A 96 9.35 -20.40 0.12
CA ALA A 96 10.64 -20.43 -0.57
C ALA A 96 11.34 -21.79 -0.38
N GLY A 97 11.82 -22.38 -1.48
CA GLY A 97 12.48 -23.69 -1.46
C GLY A 97 11.54 -24.91 -1.38
N THR A 98 10.21 -24.73 -1.44
CA THR A 98 9.23 -25.83 -1.44
C THR A 98 8.48 -26.02 -2.77
N ARG A 99 8.75 -25.15 -3.77
CA ARG A 99 8.05 -25.11 -5.07
C ARG A 99 8.23 -26.38 -5.90
N ASP A 100 9.39 -27.00 -5.80
CA ASP A 100 9.81 -28.22 -6.50
C ASP A 100 9.50 -29.49 -5.71
N TRP A 101 9.04 -29.38 -4.47
CA TRP A 101 8.74 -30.55 -3.64
C TRP A 101 7.63 -31.40 -4.25
N PRO A 102 7.69 -32.74 -4.13
CA PRO A 102 6.57 -33.60 -4.47
C PRO A 102 5.33 -33.30 -3.61
N ALA A 103 4.14 -33.48 -4.17
CA ALA A 103 2.87 -33.22 -3.46
C ALA A 103 2.73 -34.02 -2.15
N GLN A 104 3.34 -35.22 -2.08
CA GLN A 104 3.35 -36.01 -0.85
C GLN A 104 4.24 -35.40 0.24
N SER A 105 5.39 -34.84 -0.13
CA SER A 105 6.31 -34.17 0.81
C SER A 105 5.71 -32.88 1.35
N ARG A 106 5.07 -32.08 0.48
CA ARG A 106 4.29 -30.89 0.87
C ARG A 106 3.18 -31.24 1.87
N ARG A 107 2.40 -32.29 1.59
CA ARG A 107 1.35 -32.77 2.49
C ARG A 107 1.91 -33.23 3.84
N ARG A 108 3.00 -34.01 3.84
CA ARG A 108 3.63 -34.46 5.08
C ARG A 108 4.02 -33.27 5.95
N ARG A 109 4.65 -32.26 5.34
CA ARG A 109 5.05 -31.05 6.05
C ARG A 109 3.87 -30.22 6.54
N ALA A 110 2.80 -30.09 5.75
CA ALA A 110 1.57 -29.42 6.18
C ALA A 110 0.84 -30.18 7.32
N ALA A 111 0.91 -31.51 7.33
CA ALA A 111 0.35 -32.34 8.41
C ALA A 111 1.10 -32.15 9.74
N GLU A 112 2.43 -31.97 9.68
CA GLU A 112 3.26 -31.66 10.85
C GLU A 112 2.84 -30.36 11.54
N VAL A 113 2.40 -29.35 10.77
CA VAL A 113 1.91 -28.06 11.32
C VAL A 113 0.71 -28.26 12.25
N TYR A 114 -0.17 -29.23 11.94
CA TYR A 114 -1.32 -29.59 12.77
C TYR A 114 -1.03 -30.71 13.78
N ALA A 115 0.20 -31.22 13.83
CA ALA A 115 0.57 -32.41 14.61
C ALA A 115 -0.34 -33.63 14.34
N VAL A 116 -0.74 -33.82 13.08
CA VAL A 116 -1.58 -34.96 12.66
C VAL A 116 -0.85 -35.86 11.65
N SER A 117 -1.34 -37.09 11.47
CA SER A 117 -0.81 -37.97 10.44
C SER A 117 -1.13 -37.42 9.03
N PRO A 118 -0.27 -37.69 8.02
CA PRO A 118 -0.54 -37.28 6.63
C PRO A 118 -1.88 -37.79 6.09
N GLU A 119 -2.34 -38.94 6.59
CA GLU A 119 -3.62 -39.53 6.19
C GLU A 119 -4.81 -38.79 6.81
N ARG A 120 -4.73 -38.40 8.09
CA ARG A 120 -5.75 -37.56 8.74
C ARG A 120 -5.80 -36.18 8.10
N PHE A 121 -4.63 -35.60 7.79
CA PHE A 121 -4.54 -34.34 7.06
C PHE A 121 -5.24 -34.44 5.70
N ARG A 122 -4.93 -35.47 4.90
CA ARG A 122 -5.56 -35.71 3.60
C ARG A 122 -7.09 -35.76 3.67
N LYS A 123 -7.65 -36.48 4.65
CA LYS A 123 -9.11 -36.68 4.75
C LYS A 123 -9.87 -35.45 5.22
N HIS A 124 -9.24 -34.56 5.99
CA HIS A 124 -9.95 -33.51 6.71
C HIS A 124 -9.36 -32.12 6.47
N HIS A 125 -8.11 -31.90 6.88
CA HIS A 125 -7.49 -30.58 6.84
C HIS A 125 -7.15 -30.11 5.41
N GLU A 126 -6.73 -31.00 4.52
CA GLU A 126 -6.41 -30.66 3.13
C GLU A 126 -7.66 -30.15 2.39
N ARG A 127 -8.83 -30.77 2.64
CA ARG A 127 -10.10 -30.33 2.07
C ARG A 127 -10.52 -28.97 2.62
N MET A 128 -10.44 -28.78 3.94
CA MET A 128 -10.76 -27.52 4.59
C MET A 128 -9.88 -26.37 4.09
N ILE A 129 -8.56 -26.59 3.97
CA ILE A 129 -7.62 -25.59 3.42
C ILE A 129 -8.01 -25.18 2.00
N ILE A 130 -8.34 -26.15 1.14
CA ILE A 130 -8.70 -25.86 -0.26
C ILE A 130 -10.01 -25.07 -0.34
N GLU A 131 -11.02 -25.46 0.45
CA GLU A 131 -12.31 -24.75 0.53
C GLU A 131 -12.12 -23.33 1.06
N TYR A 132 -11.33 -23.15 2.11
CA TYR A 132 -11.00 -21.86 2.69
C TYR A 132 -10.25 -20.95 1.71
N VAL A 133 -9.22 -21.46 1.03
CA VAL A 133 -8.47 -20.66 0.03
C VAL A 133 -9.37 -20.22 -1.13
N ALA A 134 -10.31 -21.07 -1.56
CA ALA A 134 -11.28 -20.67 -2.57
C ALA A 134 -12.18 -19.51 -2.08
N GLU A 135 -12.62 -19.55 -0.81
CA GLU A 135 -13.37 -18.46 -0.19
C GLU A 135 -12.55 -17.17 -0.09
N GLU A 136 -11.28 -17.25 0.31
CA GLU A 136 -10.38 -16.09 0.39
C GLU A 136 -10.14 -15.46 -0.99
N ILE A 137 -9.98 -16.28 -2.04
CA ILE A 137 -9.83 -15.77 -3.41
C ILE A 137 -11.09 -15.02 -3.85
N LEU A 138 -12.28 -15.55 -3.56
CA LEU A 138 -13.54 -14.86 -3.86
C LEU A 138 -13.66 -13.59 -3.04
N ARG A 139 -13.31 -13.60 -1.74
CA ARG A 139 -13.36 -12.40 -0.89
C ARG A 139 -12.42 -11.31 -1.39
N LEU A 140 -11.22 -11.67 -1.86
CA LEU A 140 -10.30 -10.72 -2.51
C LEU A 140 -10.90 -10.16 -3.80
N GLY A 141 -11.65 -10.98 -4.56
CA GLY A 141 -12.37 -10.59 -5.75
C GLY A 141 -13.54 -9.64 -5.46
N ASP A 142 -14.37 -9.95 -4.46
CA ASP A 142 -15.51 -9.14 -4.04
C ASP A 142 -15.05 -7.81 -3.44
N ALA A 143 -14.03 -7.82 -2.58
CA ALA A 143 -13.41 -6.61 -2.06
C ALA A 143 -12.89 -5.68 -3.17
N ARG A 144 -12.55 -6.24 -4.35
CA ARG A 144 -12.17 -5.48 -5.55
C ARG A 144 -13.32 -5.14 -6.49
N THR A 145 -14.36 -5.96 -6.56
CA THR A 145 -15.56 -5.70 -7.35
C THR A 145 -16.40 -4.59 -6.72
N HIS A 146 -16.30 -4.45 -5.38
CA HIS A 146 -16.77 -3.27 -4.65
C HIS A 146 -15.89 -2.02 -4.82
N LEU A 147 -14.73 -2.11 -5.51
CA LEU A 147 -13.94 -0.94 -5.92
C LEU A 147 -14.34 -0.59 -7.36
N SER A 148 -15.32 0.29 -7.51
CA SER A 148 -15.66 0.80 -8.84
C SER A 148 -14.45 1.57 -9.41
N PRO A 149 -14.06 1.38 -10.68
CA PRO A 149 -13.02 2.18 -11.34
C PRO A 149 -13.27 3.71 -11.32
N ALA A 150 -14.49 4.12 -10.95
CA ALA A 150 -14.89 5.51 -10.72
C ALA A 150 -14.53 6.09 -9.32
N GLU A 151 -14.04 5.29 -8.38
CA GLU A 151 -13.86 5.70 -6.97
C GLU A 151 -12.48 6.27 -6.63
N GLY A 152 -11.51 6.17 -7.55
CA GLY A 152 -10.17 6.73 -7.39
C GLY A 152 -9.95 8.04 -8.16
N LEU A 153 -9.02 8.87 -7.71
CA LEU A 153 -8.57 10.02 -8.50
C LEU A 153 -7.65 9.59 -9.66
N PRO A 154 -7.69 10.27 -10.82
CA PRO A 154 -6.62 10.18 -11.82
C PRO A 154 -5.25 10.52 -11.22
N LEU A 155 -4.18 10.02 -11.82
CA LEU A 155 -2.83 10.38 -11.37
C LEU A 155 -2.58 11.84 -11.72
N GLY A 156 -2.09 12.63 -10.77
CA GLY A 156 -1.95 14.08 -10.91
C GLY A 156 -3.17 14.87 -10.46
N ALA A 157 -4.27 14.22 -10.08
CA ALA A 157 -5.47 14.90 -9.58
C ALA A 157 -5.48 15.03 -8.06
N HIS A 158 -6.24 16.01 -7.59
CA HIS A 158 -6.59 16.18 -6.19
C HIS A 158 -8.10 16.40 -6.06
N ARG A 159 -8.66 16.11 -4.88
CA ARG A 159 -10.06 16.38 -4.54
C ARG A 159 -10.14 16.92 -3.13
N ARG A 160 -10.78 18.07 -2.99
CA ARG A 160 -11.09 18.68 -1.70
C ARG A 160 -12.41 18.13 -1.17
N LEU A 161 -12.45 17.83 0.11
CA LEU A 161 -13.58 17.24 0.81
C LEU A 161 -13.90 18.06 2.06
N LEU A 162 -15.20 18.26 2.31
CA LEU A 162 -15.79 18.86 3.50
C LEU A 162 -16.16 17.77 4.49
N LEU A 163 -15.82 17.95 5.76
CA LEU A 163 -16.18 17.08 6.88
C LEU A 163 -16.91 17.87 7.96
N GLY A 164 -17.87 17.23 8.64
CA GLY A 164 -18.59 17.85 9.75
C GLY A 164 -19.96 18.41 9.38
N GLN A 165 -20.60 19.06 10.36
CA GLN A 165 -21.92 19.66 10.19
C GLN A 165 -21.79 21.03 9.51
N PRO A 166 -22.81 21.48 8.75
CA PRO A 166 -22.86 22.82 8.19
C PRO A 166 -22.55 23.90 9.25
N GLY A 167 -21.61 24.79 8.95
CA GLY A 167 -21.14 25.85 9.86
C GLY A 167 -19.97 25.47 10.78
N HIS A 168 -19.56 24.20 10.83
CA HIS A 168 -18.33 23.73 11.49
C HIS A 168 -17.54 22.80 10.56
N GLU A 169 -17.56 23.12 9.27
CA GLU A 169 -16.99 22.28 8.23
C GLU A 169 -15.47 22.35 8.22
N ARG A 170 -14.82 21.20 8.14
CA ARG A 170 -13.37 21.05 8.08
C ARG A 170 -12.97 20.53 6.72
N HIS A 171 -11.82 20.98 6.22
CA HIS A 171 -11.36 20.61 4.88
C HIS A 171 -10.21 19.63 4.94
N VAL A 172 -10.28 18.60 4.09
CA VAL A 172 -9.16 17.71 3.79
C VAL A 172 -9.06 17.55 2.27
N THR A 173 -7.85 17.68 1.74
CA THR A 173 -7.60 17.49 0.30
C THR A 173 -6.86 16.17 0.06
N VAL A 174 -7.44 15.28 -0.73
CA VAL A 174 -6.78 14.03 -1.13
C VAL A 174 -6.06 14.26 -2.46
N CYS A 175 -4.75 13.99 -2.49
CA CYS A 175 -3.88 14.15 -3.65
C CYS A 175 -3.39 12.79 -4.13
N ARG A 176 -3.71 12.42 -5.38
CA ARG A 176 -3.14 11.22 -6.00
C ARG A 176 -2.03 11.58 -6.98
N MET A 177 -0.80 11.73 -6.48
CA MET A 177 0.35 12.12 -7.31
C MET A 177 1.69 11.70 -6.71
N PRO A 178 2.77 11.66 -7.51
CA PRO A 178 4.12 11.57 -6.95
C PRO A 178 4.45 12.85 -6.16
N VAL A 179 5.28 12.73 -5.12
CA VAL A 179 5.65 13.87 -4.26
C VAL A 179 6.34 15.00 -5.03
N GLN A 180 7.03 14.67 -6.13
CA GLN A 180 7.69 15.61 -7.02
C GLN A 180 6.71 16.50 -7.81
N ALA A 181 5.44 16.12 -7.89
CA ALA A 181 4.40 16.88 -8.58
C ALA A 181 3.63 17.84 -7.64
N LEU A 182 3.82 17.72 -6.32
CA LEU A 182 3.24 18.68 -5.38
C LEU A 182 3.85 20.08 -5.62
N ARG A 183 3.05 21.10 -5.39
CA ARG A 183 3.42 22.53 -5.50
C ARG A 183 2.76 23.27 -4.34
N ASP A 184 3.35 24.39 -3.96
CA ASP A 184 2.76 25.40 -3.06
C ASP A 184 2.29 24.82 -1.71
N MET A 185 3.07 23.88 -1.19
CA MET A 185 2.79 23.17 0.06
C MET A 185 3.83 23.55 1.11
N ASP A 186 3.43 24.10 2.25
CA ASP A 186 4.40 24.64 3.20
C ASP A 186 5.21 23.54 3.88
N ILE A 187 4.53 22.48 4.32
CA ILE A 187 5.13 21.37 5.06
C ILE A 187 4.81 20.05 4.36
N LEU A 188 5.85 19.28 4.02
CA LEU A 188 5.72 17.90 3.58
C LEU A 188 6.17 16.95 4.68
N VAL A 189 5.33 15.98 5.04
CA VAL A 189 5.70 14.94 5.99
C VAL A 189 6.20 13.70 5.23
N SER A 190 7.38 13.20 5.61
CA SER A 190 7.93 11.94 5.12
C SER A 190 7.74 10.84 6.16
N SER A 191 7.50 9.62 5.68
CA SER A 191 7.53 8.42 6.53
C SER A 191 8.93 7.84 6.49
N GLU A 192 9.63 7.97 7.60
CA GLU A 192 10.99 7.46 7.79
C GLU A 192 11.03 6.31 8.79
N ASN A 193 12.12 5.54 8.75
CA ASN A 193 12.36 4.54 9.77
C ASN A 193 12.81 5.17 11.09
N VAL A 194 12.76 4.40 12.18
CA VAL A 194 13.16 4.86 13.53
C VAL A 194 14.65 5.20 13.66
N TYR A 195 15.49 4.94 12.66
CA TYR A 195 16.88 5.43 12.64
C TYR A 195 17.02 6.75 11.89
N LEU A 196 15.91 7.30 11.35
CA LEU A 196 15.88 8.50 10.52
C LEU A 196 16.82 8.39 9.30
N GLU A 197 17.03 7.18 8.81
CA GLU A 197 17.84 6.93 7.63
C GLU A 197 16.95 6.92 6.39
N MET A 198 17.09 7.95 5.55
CA MET A 198 16.29 8.01 4.33
C MET A 198 16.66 6.90 3.37
N SER A 199 15.65 6.44 2.63
CA SER A 199 15.83 5.44 1.59
C SER A 199 16.81 5.91 0.51
N LYS A 200 17.47 4.96 -0.16
CA LYS A 200 18.42 5.26 -1.24
C LYS A 200 17.68 5.98 -2.37
N ILE A 201 18.26 7.07 -2.90
CA ILE A 201 17.68 7.99 -3.89
C ILE A 201 17.08 7.28 -5.12
N PHE A 202 17.62 6.14 -5.54
CA PHE A 202 17.16 5.39 -6.71
C PHE A 202 16.03 4.38 -6.41
N LYS A 203 15.50 4.33 -5.19
CA LYS A 203 14.35 3.48 -4.83
C LYS A 203 13.03 4.20 -5.12
N SER A 204 11.95 3.41 -5.24
CA SER A 204 10.60 3.89 -5.55
C SER A 204 9.73 4.24 -4.32
N SER A 205 10.36 4.38 -3.14
CA SER A 205 9.66 4.78 -1.91
C SER A 205 9.41 6.30 -1.89
N LEU A 206 8.49 6.74 -1.00
CA LEU A 206 8.27 8.16 -0.75
C LEU A 206 9.55 8.84 -0.25
N SER A 207 10.18 8.28 0.78
CA SER A 207 11.45 8.74 1.35
C SER A 207 12.54 8.92 0.27
N ALA A 208 12.73 7.93 -0.62
CA ALA A 208 13.69 8.03 -1.72
C ALA A 208 13.32 9.13 -2.72
N SER A 209 12.04 9.22 -3.08
CA SER A 209 11.52 10.22 -4.02
C SER A 209 11.69 11.63 -3.49
N LEU A 210 11.44 11.83 -2.19
CA LEU A 210 11.58 13.11 -1.52
C LEU A 210 13.05 13.51 -1.39
N ARG A 211 13.92 12.58 -0.95
CA ARG A 211 15.38 12.77 -0.91
C ARG A 211 15.93 13.17 -2.27
N ALA A 212 15.52 12.46 -3.33
CA ALA A 212 15.93 12.75 -4.70
C ALA A 212 15.51 14.15 -5.16
N ALA A 213 14.30 14.59 -4.77
CA ALA A 213 13.72 15.84 -5.23
C ALA A 213 14.23 17.07 -4.47
N ALA A 214 14.61 16.91 -3.21
CA ALA A 214 15.22 17.95 -2.38
C ALA A 214 16.74 18.08 -2.58
N ALA A 215 17.38 17.09 -3.16
CA ALA A 215 18.82 17.09 -3.41
C ALA A 215 19.25 18.18 -4.41
N ARG A 216 20.36 18.86 -4.11
CA ARG A 216 20.97 19.85 -5.03
C ARG A 216 21.81 19.13 -6.07
N ARG A 217 21.65 19.53 -7.33
CA ARG A 217 22.41 19.00 -8.45
C ARG A 217 23.08 20.11 -9.23
N ASN A 218 24.20 19.80 -9.87
CA ASN A 218 24.82 20.71 -10.82
C ASN A 218 24.12 20.64 -12.19
N ASP A 219 24.56 21.46 -13.14
CA ASP A 219 24.00 21.50 -14.49
C ASP A 219 24.18 20.18 -15.25
N ALA A 220 25.19 19.37 -14.88
CA ALA A 220 25.39 18.02 -15.41
C ALA A 220 24.49 16.95 -14.76
N GLY A 221 23.66 17.34 -13.77
CA GLY A 221 22.76 16.44 -13.05
C GLY A 221 23.41 15.65 -11.92
N GLU A 222 24.69 15.88 -11.63
CA GLU A 222 25.43 15.22 -10.55
C GLU A 222 24.96 15.73 -9.18
N LEU A 223 24.92 14.82 -8.20
CA LEU A 223 24.52 15.15 -6.83
C LEU A 223 25.61 15.98 -6.15
N ILE A 224 25.37 17.28 -5.97
CA ILE A 224 26.25 18.15 -5.16
C ILE A 224 25.94 17.96 -3.67
N ASP A 225 24.65 17.88 -3.34
CA ASP A 225 24.20 17.93 -1.96
C ASP A 225 22.97 17.07 -1.70
N ASP A 226 23.12 16.10 -0.80
CA ASP A 226 22.03 15.31 -0.25
C ASP A 226 21.44 16.00 0.99
N VAL A 227 20.76 17.11 0.74
CA VAL A 227 20.35 18.09 1.76
C VAL A 227 19.64 17.41 2.95
N LEU A 228 18.58 16.66 2.68
CA LEU A 228 17.75 16.05 3.73
C LEU A 228 18.54 15.02 4.55
N GLN A 229 19.29 14.14 3.89
CA GLN A 229 20.04 13.11 4.61
C GLN A 229 21.18 13.71 5.44
N ARG A 230 21.84 14.76 4.94
CA ARG A 230 22.88 15.47 5.69
C ARG A 230 22.28 16.13 6.93
N GLU A 231 21.18 16.86 6.79
CA GLU A 231 20.54 17.55 7.92
C GLU A 231 20.01 16.57 8.97
N LEU A 232 19.42 15.44 8.55
CA LEU A 232 19.05 14.38 9.50
C LEU A 232 20.24 13.79 10.25
N ARG A 233 21.40 13.61 9.59
CA ARG A 233 22.62 13.14 10.26
C ARG A 233 23.15 14.17 11.26
N LEU A 234 23.12 15.45 10.90
CA LEU A 234 23.50 16.55 11.81
C LEU A 234 22.58 16.56 13.03
N TRP A 235 21.27 16.50 12.81
CA TRP A 235 20.30 16.41 13.90
C TRP A 235 20.56 15.20 14.80
N SER A 236 20.77 14.01 14.23
CA SER A 236 21.04 12.80 15.01
C SER A 236 22.32 12.93 15.84
N ARG A 237 23.36 13.59 15.33
CA ARG A 237 24.59 13.86 16.09
C ARG A 237 24.35 14.83 17.24
N GLU A 238 23.69 15.96 16.97
CA GLU A 238 23.37 16.99 17.95
C GLU A 238 22.51 16.45 19.11
N HIS A 239 21.68 15.44 18.84
CA HIS A 239 20.78 14.83 19.82
C HIS A 239 21.29 13.50 20.40
N GLY A 240 22.54 13.09 20.10
CA GLY A 240 23.13 11.85 20.62
C GLY A 240 22.42 10.58 20.15
N ARG A 241 21.91 10.59 18.91
CA ARG A 241 21.15 9.51 18.26
C ARG A 241 21.84 8.93 17.03
N GLU A 242 23.11 9.24 16.79
CA GLU A 242 23.86 8.64 15.67
C GLU A 242 23.90 7.11 15.81
N GLY A 243 23.35 6.40 14.82
CA GLY A 243 23.24 4.94 14.81
C GLY A 243 22.21 4.34 15.77
N LEU A 244 21.44 5.17 16.49
CA LEU A 244 20.46 4.72 17.47
C LEU A 244 19.03 5.01 16.99
N ALA A 245 18.10 4.12 17.35
CA ALA A 245 16.70 4.36 17.10
C ALA A 245 16.17 5.53 17.96
N VAL A 246 15.32 6.36 17.37
CA VAL A 246 14.43 7.27 18.07
C VAL A 246 13.11 6.56 18.40
N ALA A 247 12.31 7.15 19.28
CA ALA A 247 11.01 6.59 19.62
C ALA A 247 10.04 6.69 18.42
N PRO A 248 9.20 5.66 18.17
CA PRO A 248 8.14 5.77 17.17
C PRO A 248 7.22 6.97 17.45
N GLY A 249 7.06 7.82 16.44
CA GLY A 249 6.34 9.09 16.54
C GLY A 249 7.24 10.33 16.65
N THR A 250 8.55 10.18 16.79
CA THR A 250 9.48 11.32 16.70
C THR A 250 9.40 11.97 15.32
N VAL A 251 9.29 13.30 15.29
CA VAL A 251 9.28 14.10 14.06
C VAL A 251 10.48 15.03 14.06
N VAL A 252 11.30 14.95 13.01
CA VAL A 252 12.50 15.78 12.87
C VAL A 252 12.35 16.70 11.67
N PRO A 253 12.50 18.03 11.83
CA PRO A 253 12.38 18.93 10.70
C PRO A 253 13.72 19.12 9.99
N THR A 254 13.66 19.29 8.67
CA THR A 254 14.78 19.75 7.84
C THR A 254 14.34 20.89 6.93
N SER A 255 15.31 21.58 6.34
CA SER A 255 15.09 22.47 5.21
C SER A 255 14.51 21.70 4.01
N PRO A 256 13.90 22.40 3.03
CA PRO A 256 13.29 21.78 1.86
C PRO A 256 14.29 21.42 0.75
N GLY A 257 15.54 21.87 0.85
CA GLY A 257 16.50 21.80 -0.24
C GLY A 257 15.93 22.40 -1.54
N GLU A 258 16.10 21.69 -2.64
CA GLU A 258 15.58 22.09 -3.96
C GLU A 258 14.05 22.19 -4.03
N LEU A 259 13.30 21.61 -3.09
CA LEU A 259 11.84 21.75 -3.07
C LEU A 259 11.39 23.19 -2.69
N ALA A 260 12.29 24.04 -2.20
CA ALA A 260 12.03 25.46 -2.00
C ALA A 260 11.50 26.15 -3.28
N ARG A 261 12.02 25.77 -4.45
CA ARG A 261 11.68 26.40 -5.73
C ARG A 261 10.22 26.16 -6.17
N ILE A 262 9.55 25.22 -5.53
CA ILE A 262 8.16 24.84 -5.82
C ILE A 262 7.24 25.14 -4.63
N GLY A 263 7.66 26.03 -3.73
CA GLY A 263 6.85 26.51 -2.61
C GLY A 263 6.94 25.66 -1.33
N VAL A 264 7.78 24.62 -1.29
CA VAL A 264 7.97 23.83 -0.05
C VAL A 264 8.88 24.55 0.91
N ARG A 265 8.44 24.70 2.15
CA ARG A 265 9.18 25.47 3.17
C ARG A 265 9.81 24.57 4.22
N ARG A 266 9.20 23.42 4.52
CA ARG A 266 9.71 22.44 5.48
C ARG A 266 9.45 21.00 5.07
N ILE A 267 10.37 20.13 5.47
CA ILE A 267 10.19 18.68 5.43
C ILE A 267 10.23 18.16 6.86
N TYR A 268 9.19 17.43 7.26
CA TYR A 268 9.09 16.79 8.56
C TYR A 268 9.25 15.28 8.39
N HIS A 269 10.30 14.72 9.00
CA HIS A 269 10.62 13.30 8.93
C HIS A 269 10.01 12.58 10.12
N ALA A 270 8.91 11.88 9.90
CA ALA A 270 8.21 11.13 10.93
C ALA A 270 8.73 9.69 11.03
N ALA A 271 9.39 9.39 12.16
CA ALA A 271 9.86 8.06 12.51
C ALA A 271 8.67 7.13 12.82
N THR A 272 8.21 6.40 11.81
CA THR A 272 6.99 5.58 11.87
C THR A 272 7.22 4.14 11.46
N ALA A 273 8.30 3.87 10.72
CA ALA A 273 8.65 2.53 10.25
C ALA A 273 9.73 1.90 11.14
N ILE A 274 9.45 0.73 11.70
CA ILE A 274 10.39 -0.03 12.53
C ILE A 274 10.98 -1.14 11.66
N PRO A 275 12.27 -1.11 11.30
CA PRO A 275 12.83 -2.12 10.42
C PRO A 275 12.81 -3.48 11.11
N ARG A 276 12.40 -4.52 10.37
CA ARG A 276 12.47 -5.89 10.83
C ARG A 276 13.89 -6.44 10.60
N THR A 277 14.53 -6.85 11.68
CA THR A 277 15.90 -7.37 11.65
C THR A 277 16.05 -8.49 10.62
N GLN A 278 17.11 -8.43 9.80
CA GLN A 278 17.42 -9.38 8.72
C GLN A 278 16.43 -9.42 7.53
N THR A 279 15.47 -8.51 7.45
CA THR A 279 14.61 -8.39 6.26
C THR A 279 14.68 -6.98 5.66
N ASN A 280 13.97 -6.76 4.55
CA ASN A 280 13.76 -5.43 3.96
C ASN A 280 12.40 -4.82 4.36
N ASP A 281 11.73 -5.44 5.34
CA ASP A 281 10.37 -5.11 5.74
C ASP A 281 10.37 -4.21 6.97
N TYR A 282 9.22 -3.61 7.21
CA TYR A 282 9.02 -2.70 8.32
C TYR A 282 7.71 -3.01 9.02
N ASP A 283 7.75 -2.94 10.34
CA ASP A 283 6.56 -2.87 11.16
C ASP A 283 6.15 -1.41 11.37
N VAL A 284 4.87 -1.20 11.66
CA VAL A 284 4.33 0.12 12.01
C VAL A 284 3.57 -0.01 13.31
N GLU A 285 3.96 0.76 14.32
CA GLU A 285 3.22 0.84 15.57
C GLU A 285 2.06 1.85 15.40
N PRO A 286 0.79 1.46 15.65
CA PRO A 286 -0.36 2.36 15.50
C PRO A 286 -0.24 3.65 16.32
N THR A 287 0.16 3.52 17.59
CA THR A 287 0.34 4.67 18.48
C THR A 287 1.48 5.59 18.03
N GLY A 288 2.50 5.03 17.37
CA GLY A 288 3.60 5.79 16.77
C GLY A 288 3.13 6.70 15.64
N VAL A 289 2.20 6.23 14.80
CA VAL A 289 1.60 7.05 13.74
C VAL A 289 0.77 8.20 14.34
N VAL A 290 -0.09 7.90 15.31
CA VAL A 290 -0.90 8.94 16.01
C VAL A 290 0.01 10.00 16.64
N ARG A 291 1.06 9.58 17.35
CA ARG A 291 2.06 10.48 17.94
C ARG A 291 2.79 11.31 16.88
N ALA A 292 3.17 10.72 15.75
CA ALA A 292 3.83 11.43 14.66
C ALA A 292 2.97 12.58 14.11
N VAL A 293 1.67 12.34 13.91
CA VAL A 293 0.76 13.38 13.43
C VAL A 293 0.66 14.52 14.44
N GLY A 294 0.41 14.21 15.72
CA GLY A 294 0.35 15.22 16.79
C GLY A 294 1.65 16.03 16.90
N ASN A 295 2.80 15.37 16.89
CA ASN A 295 4.11 16.02 16.94
C ASN A 295 4.38 16.89 15.71
N ALA A 296 3.93 16.48 14.52
CA ALA A 296 4.05 17.28 13.32
C ALA A 296 3.25 18.59 13.41
N PHE A 297 2.00 18.54 13.90
CA PHE A 297 1.19 19.76 14.12
C PHE A 297 1.76 20.64 15.23
N GLN A 298 2.23 20.05 16.33
CA GLN A 298 2.89 20.80 17.41
C GLN A 298 4.10 21.57 16.88
N LEU A 299 4.96 20.89 16.10
CA LEU A 299 6.14 21.50 15.50
C LEU A 299 5.76 22.58 14.46
N ALA A 300 4.75 22.31 13.62
CA ALA A 300 4.20 23.28 12.68
C ALA A 300 3.71 24.56 13.40
N GLY A 301 3.02 24.42 14.53
CA GLY A 301 2.60 25.56 15.35
C GLY A 301 3.76 26.38 15.92
N GLN A 302 4.82 25.70 16.38
CA GLN A 302 6.02 26.35 16.93
C GLN A 302 6.83 27.12 15.87
N GLU A 303 6.80 26.65 14.62
CA GLU A 303 7.52 27.25 13.50
C GLU A 303 6.68 28.25 12.70
N ARG A 304 5.34 28.20 12.81
CA ARG A 304 4.37 28.90 11.96
C ARG A 304 4.72 30.35 11.68
N ASP A 305 4.93 31.14 12.73
CA ASP A 305 5.11 32.59 12.65
C ASP A 305 6.58 32.99 12.43
N ARG A 306 7.49 32.02 12.32
CA ARG A 306 8.88 32.26 11.89
C ARG A 306 8.99 32.45 10.37
N TYR A 307 7.94 32.15 9.63
CA TYR A 307 7.87 32.30 8.18
C TYR A 307 6.96 33.47 7.78
N ALA A 308 7.30 34.13 6.67
CA ALA A 308 6.47 35.13 6.04
C ALA A 308 6.17 34.70 4.58
N PRO A 309 4.90 34.41 4.22
CA PRO A 309 3.72 34.37 5.10
C PRO A 309 3.81 33.27 6.16
N SER A 310 2.96 33.23 7.19
CA SER A 310 2.96 32.11 8.14
C SER A 310 2.71 30.76 7.43
N LEU A 311 3.20 29.67 8.02
CA LEU A 311 2.89 28.31 7.53
C LEU A 311 1.38 28.02 7.69
N ARG A 312 0.75 27.46 6.67
CA ARG A 312 -0.69 27.20 6.60
C ARG A 312 -1.04 25.83 6.06
N SER A 313 -0.16 25.16 5.31
CA SER A 313 -0.47 23.84 4.73
C SER A 313 0.46 22.71 5.19
N ILE A 314 -0.10 21.53 5.43
CA ILE A 314 0.65 20.33 5.82
C ILE A 314 0.15 19.11 5.05
N CYS A 315 1.10 18.36 4.46
CA CYS A 315 0.80 17.20 3.65
C CYS A 315 1.34 15.92 4.30
N PHE A 316 0.42 14.99 4.60
CA PHE A 316 0.73 13.69 5.19
C PHE A 316 0.66 12.58 4.14
N PRO A 317 1.59 11.60 4.18
CA PRO A 317 1.47 10.39 3.41
C PRO A 317 0.62 9.34 4.15
N LEU A 318 0.25 8.27 3.45
CA LEU A 318 -0.20 7.04 4.10
C LEU A 318 1.00 6.29 4.70
N PHE A 319 1.16 6.37 6.02
CA PHE A 319 2.26 5.74 6.76
C PHE A 319 2.20 4.21 6.62
N GLY A 320 3.31 3.57 6.25
CA GLY A 320 3.38 2.10 6.13
C GLY A 320 2.73 1.50 4.88
N ALA A 321 1.79 2.19 4.22
CA ALA A 321 1.04 1.66 3.07
C ALA A 321 1.84 1.51 1.76
N GLY A 322 3.12 1.88 1.79
CA GLY A 322 4.07 1.66 0.71
C GLY A 322 4.82 0.33 0.88
N ARG A 323 6.13 0.42 1.13
CA ARG A 323 6.98 -0.76 1.35
C ARG A 323 6.77 -1.44 2.71
N GLY A 324 6.13 -0.78 3.66
CA GLY A 324 5.79 -1.39 4.95
C GLY A 324 4.67 -2.42 4.85
N GLY A 325 3.99 -2.51 3.70
CA GLY A 325 2.97 -3.54 3.47
C GLY A 325 1.68 -3.35 4.26
N LEU A 326 1.54 -2.26 5.02
CA LEU A 326 0.33 -1.98 5.79
C LEU A 326 -0.84 -1.78 4.83
N ASP A 327 -1.99 -2.36 5.16
CA ASP A 327 -3.21 -2.14 4.39
C ASP A 327 -3.55 -0.63 4.36
N PRO A 328 -3.92 -0.04 3.20
CA PRO A 328 -4.18 1.39 3.13
C PRO A 328 -5.36 1.91 3.96
N GLU A 329 -6.42 1.11 4.18
CA GLU A 329 -7.54 1.52 5.06
C GLU A 329 -7.05 1.54 6.52
N THR A 330 -6.26 0.54 6.91
CA THR A 330 -5.63 0.50 8.25
C THR A 330 -4.65 1.66 8.46
N SER A 331 -3.81 1.95 7.46
CA SER A 331 -2.90 3.09 7.45
C SER A 331 -3.65 4.42 7.61
N PHE A 332 -4.75 4.57 6.86
CA PHE A 332 -5.62 5.75 6.97
C PHE A 332 -6.25 5.85 8.36
N ALA A 333 -6.74 4.75 8.94
CA ALA A 333 -7.35 4.77 10.27
C ALA A 333 -6.38 5.28 11.35
N TYR A 334 -5.11 4.84 11.32
CA TYR A 334 -4.09 5.33 12.26
C TYR A 334 -3.75 6.81 12.03
N LEU A 335 -3.63 7.22 10.76
CA LEU A 335 -3.40 8.62 10.40
C LEU A 335 -4.56 9.50 10.86
N TRP A 336 -5.80 9.06 10.60
CA TRP A 336 -7.03 9.76 10.93
C TRP A 336 -7.17 9.98 12.43
N ALA A 337 -6.88 8.96 13.25
CA ALA A 337 -6.94 9.07 14.71
C ALA A 337 -6.01 10.18 15.27
N GLY A 338 -4.87 10.44 14.63
CA GLY A 338 -4.00 11.56 14.99
C GLY A 338 -4.41 12.89 14.34
N LEU A 339 -5.05 12.85 13.17
CA LEU A 339 -5.38 14.02 12.38
C LEU A 339 -6.69 14.68 12.82
N GLU A 340 -7.73 13.90 13.12
CA GLU A 340 -9.07 14.40 13.45
C GLU A 340 -9.09 15.48 14.55
N PRO A 341 -8.33 15.36 15.66
CA PRO A 341 -8.27 16.39 16.68
C PRO A 341 -7.55 17.68 16.23
N GLN A 342 -6.75 17.61 15.16
CA GLN A 342 -5.91 18.70 14.66
C GLN A 342 -6.61 19.51 13.55
N LEU A 343 -7.67 18.96 12.96
CA LEU A 343 -8.43 19.63 11.90
C LEU A 343 -9.07 20.92 12.43
N SER A 344 -8.67 22.04 11.84
CA SER A 344 -9.15 23.39 12.16
C SER A 344 -9.04 24.30 10.94
N ASP A 345 -9.66 25.48 11.00
CA ASP A 345 -9.61 26.47 9.90
C ASP A 345 -8.22 27.11 9.74
N THR A 346 -7.29 26.83 10.66
CA THR A 346 -5.94 27.41 10.64
C THR A 346 -4.98 26.64 9.74
N TRP A 347 -5.29 25.39 9.40
CA TRP A 347 -4.43 24.50 8.63
C TRP A 347 -5.17 23.90 7.43
N GLU A 348 -4.54 23.98 6.26
CA GLU A 348 -4.93 23.20 5.10
C GLU A 348 -4.23 21.85 5.14
N VAL A 349 -5.02 20.77 5.22
CA VAL A 349 -4.49 19.41 5.34
C VAL A 349 -4.62 18.67 4.03
N TYR A 350 -3.50 18.06 3.61
CA TYR A 350 -3.40 17.28 2.39
C TYR A 350 -3.01 15.84 2.71
N LEU A 351 -3.67 14.87 2.06
CA LEU A 351 -3.36 13.45 2.14
C LEU A 351 -2.77 12.99 0.80
N LEU A 352 -1.50 12.59 0.80
CA LEU A 352 -0.77 12.18 -0.39
C LEU A 352 -0.69 10.66 -0.52
N THR A 353 -1.03 10.17 -1.70
CA THR A 353 -0.69 8.81 -2.10
C THR A 353 -0.45 8.71 -3.60
N ARG A 354 0.51 7.89 -4.02
CA ARG A 354 0.68 7.57 -5.46
C ARG A 354 -0.09 6.30 -5.87
N SER A 355 -0.63 5.55 -4.90
CA SER A 355 -1.31 4.28 -5.14
C SER A 355 -2.78 4.51 -5.48
N THR A 356 -3.29 3.83 -6.50
CA THR A 356 -4.74 3.75 -6.74
C THR A 356 -5.45 3.15 -5.53
N ARG A 357 -4.95 2.01 -5.02
CA ARG A 357 -5.53 1.34 -3.83
C ARG A 357 -5.58 2.26 -2.62
N GLY A 358 -4.51 3.01 -2.37
CA GLY A 358 -4.49 3.94 -1.25
C GLY A 358 -5.39 5.15 -1.46
N CYS A 359 -5.51 5.64 -2.70
CA CYS A 359 -6.41 6.74 -3.01
C CYS A 359 -7.88 6.34 -2.79
N VAL A 360 -8.27 5.15 -3.26
CA VAL A 360 -9.65 4.66 -3.09
C VAL A 360 -9.94 4.41 -1.63
N ALA A 361 -9.04 3.75 -0.89
CA ALA A 361 -9.18 3.53 0.55
C ALA A 361 -9.44 4.84 1.31
N VAL A 362 -8.62 5.87 1.08
CA VAL A 362 -8.77 7.18 1.72
C VAL A 362 -10.11 7.83 1.38
N LEU A 363 -10.48 7.84 0.10
CA LEU A 363 -11.73 8.46 -0.34
C LEU A 363 -12.94 7.75 0.26
N ARG A 364 -12.94 6.42 0.26
CA ARG A 364 -14.00 5.61 0.85
C ARG A 364 -14.13 5.86 2.34
N SER A 365 -13.02 5.76 3.08
CA SER A 365 -13.03 6.01 4.52
C SER A 365 -13.47 7.43 4.88
N LEU A 366 -13.09 8.43 4.08
CA LEU A 366 -13.60 9.80 4.27
C LEU A 366 -15.10 9.90 3.96
N SER A 367 -15.60 9.24 2.92
CA SER A 367 -17.03 9.17 2.63
C SER A 367 -17.82 8.48 3.75
N ASP A 368 -17.28 7.41 4.35
CA ASP A 368 -17.87 6.72 5.50
C ASP A 368 -17.91 7.62 6.75
N LEU A 369 -16.94 8.53 6.88
CA LEU A 369 -16.91 9.59 7.89
C LEU A 369 -17.85 10.79 7.54
N GLY A 370 -18.63 10.68 6.48
CA GLY A 370 -19.60 11.70 6.04
C GLY A 370 -19.00 12.82 5.20
N ALA A 371 -17.78 12.66 4.67
CA ALA A 371 -17.15 13.68 3.86
C ALA A 371 -17.86 13.89 2.52
N ARG A 372 -17.95 15.14 2.08
CA ARG A 372 -18.64 15.54 0.84
C ARG A 372 -17.69 16.30 -0.09
N PRO A 373 -17.77 16.12 -1.42
CA PRO A 373 -17.03 16.97 -2.36
C PRO A 373 -17.41 18.44 -2.20
N THR A 374 -16.42 19.33 -2.30
CA THR A 374 -16.62 20.78 -2.50
C THR A 374 -16.93 21.10 -3.94
#